data_AF-A0A7J8PCH4-F1
#
_entry.id   AF-A0A7J8PCH4-F1
#
_cell.length_a   1.000
_cell.length_b   1.000
_cell.length_c   1.000
_cell.angle_alpha   90.00
_cell.angle_beta   90.00
_cell.angle_gamma   90.00
#
_symmetry.space_group_name_H-M   'P 1'
#
loop_
_entity.id
_entity.type
_entity.pdbx_description
1 polymer ?
#
loop_
_entity_poly.entity_id
_entity_poly.type
_entity_poly.pdbx_seq_one_letter_code
_entity_poly.pdbx_strand_id
1 'polypeptide(L)'
;QEQKDVYLLPAELGAPSRQPTNYFCKTLTASDTSTHGGFSVPRRAAEKVFPPLDYTQQPPAQELIARDLHDNEWKFRHIFRGENDKNQLLLGIRRANRPQTVMPSSVLSSDSMHIGLLAAAAHAAATNSRFTIFYNPRSTT
;
A
#
# COMPACT_ATOMS: atom_id res chain seq x y z
N GLN A 1 52.49 -7.80 20.36
CA GLN A 1 51.34 -7.28 21.12
C GLN A 1 50.70 -6.19 20.27
N GLU A 2 50.20 -6.50 19.07
CA GLU A 2 48.95 -7.19 18.75
C GLU A 2 47.73 -6.57 19.45
N GLN A 3 47.00 -5.72 18.71
CA GLN A 3 45.52 -5.70 18.61
C GLN A 3 45.13 -4.72 17.48
N LYS A 4 45.28 -5.14 16.21
CA LYS A 4 44.21 -5.61 15.32
C LYS A 4 43.14 -4.54 15.02
N ASP A 5 43.44 -3.75 14.00
CA ASP A 5 42.45 -3.18 13.08
C ASP A 5 41.46 -4.27 12.64
N VAL A 6 40.24 -4.16 13.14
CA VAL A 6 39.11 -4.97 12.69
C VAL A 6 38.23 -4.06 11.84
N TYR A 7 38.57 -4.07 10.55
CA TYR A 7 37.69 -3.69 9.46
C TYR A 7 36.36 -4.45 9.62
N LEU A 8 35.27 -3.74 9.90
CA LEU A 8 33.91 -4.28 9.85
C LEU A 8 33.11 -3.60 8.74
N LEU A 9 33.39 -4.05 7.53
CA LEU A 9 32.42 -4.34 6.47
C LEU A 9 32.96 -5.62 5.78
N PRO A 10 32.19 -6.44 5.02
CA PRO A 10 30.75 -6.44 4.75
C PRO A 10 30.12 -7.86 4.84
N ALA A 11 28.84 -7.97 5.23
CA ALA A 11 28.05 -9.15 4.87
C ALA A 11 26.56 -8.81 4.79
N GLU A 12 26.07 -8.69 3.55
CA GLU A 12 24.95 -9.51 3.09
C GLU A 12 23.84 -9.76 4.12
N LEU A 13 23.00 -8.76 4.36
CA LEU A 13 21.59 -9.00 4.64
C LEU A 13 20.75 -8.13 3.71
N GLY A 14 20.93 -8.37 2.41
CA GLY A 14 19.80 -8.35 1.49
C GLY A 14 18.85 -9.48 1.90
N ALA A 15 18.14 -9.31 3.03
CA ALA A 15 16.97 -10.12 3.29
C ALA A 15 16.09 -9.94 2.05
N PRO A 16 15.73 -11.01 1.31
CA PRO A 16 14.80 -10.87 0.20
C PRO A 16 13.60 -10.16 0.79
N SER A 17 13.28 -8.99 0.26
CA SER A 17 12.24 -8.15 0.84
C SER A 17 11.02 -9.06 1.02
N ARG A 18 10.51 -9.19 2.25
CA ARG A 18 9.29 -9.97 2.53
C ARG A 18 8.05 -9.30 1.92
N GLN A 19 8.24 -8.40 0.95
CA GLN A 19 7.16 -7.80 0.24
C GLN A 19 6.41 -8.91 -0.51
N PRO A 20 5.08 -8.97 -0.39
CA PRO A 20 4.28 -9.87 -1.20
C PRO A 20 4.68 -9.69 -2.65
N THR A 21 5.10 -10.76 -3.33
CA THR A 21 5.49 -10.70 -4.75
C THR A 21 4.27 -10.73 -5.68
N ASN A 22 3.09 -10.98 -5.11
CA ASN A 22 1.80 -11.07 -5.79
C ASN A 22 0.99 -9.78 -5.62
N TYR A 23 1.47 -8.70 -6.22
CA TYR A 23 0.74 -7.43 -6.33
C TYR A 23 0.78 -6.89 -7.75
N PHE A 24 -0.10 -5.93 -8.02
CA PHE A 24 -0.04 -5.08 -9.20
C PHE A 24 -0.35 -3.63 -8.81
N CYS A 25 0.14 -2.68 -9.59
CA CYS A 25 -0.22 -1.28 -9.48
C CYS A 25 -0.82 -0.81 -10.81
N LYS A 26 -1.87 0.01 -10.75
CA LYS A 26 -2.49 0.62 -11.92
C LYS A 26 -2.83 2.07 -11.62
N THR A 27 -2.45 2.97 -12.52
CA THR A 27 -2.95 4.34 -12.54
C THR A 27 -4.42 4.33 -12.93
N LEU A 28 -5.28 4.90 -12.07
CA LEU A 28 -6.71 4.99 -12.34
C LEU A 28 -6.97 5.92 -13.54
N THR A 29 -7.78 5.46 -14.48
CA THR A 29 -8.27 6.28 -15.59
C THR A 29 -9.60 6.93 -15.22
N ALA A 30 -10.04 7.93 -15.99
CA ALA A 30 -11.33 8.59 -15.77
C ALA A 30 -12.52 7.60 -15.77
N SER A 31 -12.45 6.51 -16.56
CA SER A 31 -13.47 5.46 -16.56
C SER A 31 -13.52 4.67 -15.25
N ASP A 32 -12.35 4.41 -14.63
CA ASP A 32 -12.27 3.67 -13.36
C ASP A 32 -12.89 4.45 -12.19
N THR A 33 -12.88 5.78 -12.25
CA THR A 33 -13.42 6.66 -11.20
C THR A 33 -14.84 7.13 -11.48
N SER A 34 -15.41 6.81 -12.65
CA SER A 34 -16.77 7.20 -12.98
C SER A 34 -17.78 6.42 -12.15
N THR A 35 -18.88 7.06 -11.73
CA THR A 35 -19.93 6.41 -10.94
C THR A 35 -20.58 5.23 -11.66
N HIS A 36 -20.60 5.24 -12.98
CA HIS A 36 -21.22 4.21 -13.81
C HIS A 36 -20.21 3.16 -14.31
N GLY A 37 -18.92 3.43 -14.18
CA GLY A 37 -17.84 2.57 -14.63
C GLY A 37 -17.37 1.59 -13.56
N GLY A 38 -16.60 0.62 -14.02
CA GLY A 38 -15.84 -0.30 -13.19
C GLY A 38 -14.34 -0.01 -13.25
N PHE A 39 -13.58 -0.56 -12.31
CA PHE A 39 -12.12 -0.53 -12.29
C PHE A 39 -11.51 -1.63 -13.15
N SER A 40 -10.81 -1.30 -14.23
CA SER A 40 -10.28 -2.29 -15.17
C SER A 40 -8.94 -2.88 -14.75
N VAL A 41 -8.77 -4.21 -14.79
CA VAL A 41 -7.51 -4.88 -14.42
C VAL A 41 -6.91 -5.57 -15.63
N PRO A 42 -5.61 -5.34 -15.95
CA PRO A 42 -4.93 -6.05 -17.02
C PRO A 42 -4.96 -7.56 -16.79
N ARG A 43 -5.19 -8.35 -17.87
CA ARG A 43 -5.32 -9.81 -17.80
C ARG A 43 -4.23 -10.48 -16.97
N ARG A 44 -2.97 -10.17 -17.29
CA ARG A 44 -1.78 -10.75 -16.65
C ARG A 44 -1.73 -10.47 -15.15
N ALA A 45 -2.26 -9.32 -14.72
CA ALA A 45 -2.31 -8.96 -13.30
C ALA A 45 -3.43 -9.73 -12.59
N ALA A 46 -4.60 -9.85 -13.20
CA ALA A 46 -5.73 -10.60 -12.64
C ALA A 46 -5.38 -12.10 -12.48
N GLU A 47 -4.80 -12.72 -13.50
CA GLU A 47 -4.39 -14.13 -13.47
C GLU A 47 -3.28 -14.41 -12.45
N LYS A 48 -2.46 -13.41 -12.12
CA LYS A 48 -1.39 -13.52 -11.12
C LYS A 48 -1.90 -13.35 -9.69
N VAL A 49 -2.86 -12.47 -9.47
CA VAL A 49 -3.21 -11.98 -8.12
C VAL A 49 -4.54 -12.52 -7.61
N PHE A 50 -5.49 -12.85 -8.50
CA PHE A 50 -6.81 -13.34 -8.10
C PHE A 50 -6.92 -14.86 -8.25
N PRO A 51 -7.79 -15.52 -7.44
CA PRO A 51 -8.12 -16.92 -7.67
C PRO A 51 -8.67 -17.15 -9.10
N PRO A 52 -8.46 -18.32 -9.70
CA PRO A 52 -8.95 -18.62 -11.04
C PRO A 52 -10.48 -18.57 -11.08
N LEU A 53 -11.03 -18.06 -12.18
CA LEU A 53 -12.47 -18.06 -12.41
C LEU A 53 -12.95 -19.43 -12.89
N ASP A 54 -14.19 -19.75 -12.53
CA ASP A 54 -14.93 -20.83 -13.17
C ASP A 54 -15.49 -20.34 -14.52
N TYR A 55 -14.86 -20.78 -15.60
CA TYR A 55 -15.21 -20.39 -16.97
C TYR A 55 -16.45 -21.12 -17.52
N THR A 56 -17.05 -22.04 -16.75
CA THR A 56 -18.33 -22.66 -17.15
C THR A 56 -19.52 -21.73 -16.96
N GLN A 57 -19.36 -20.65 -16.18
CA GLN A 57 -20.39 -19.65 -15.92
C GLN A 57 -20.41 -18.54 -16.99
N GLN A 58 -21.57 -17.90 -17.21
CA GLN A 58 -21.71 -16.85 -18.22
C GLN A 58 -22.39 -15.59 -17.64
N PRO A 59 -21.66 -14.47 -17.43
CA PRO A 59 -20.21 -14.33 -17.54
C PRO A 59 -19.45 -14.98 -16.37
N PRO A 60 -18.20 -15.45 -16.56
CA PRO A 60 -17.37 -15.95 -15.46
C PRO A 60 -17.17 -14.87 -14.39
N ALA A 61 -17.52 -15.17 -13.14
CA ALA A 61 -17.42 -14.21 -12.04
C ALA A 61 -17.16 -14.86 -10.67
N GLN A 62 -16.62 -14.08 -9.74
CA GLN A 62 -16.46 -14.45 -8.33
C GLN A 62 -16.53 -13.20 -7.42
N GLU A 63 -16.79 -13.41 -6.13
CA GLU A 63 -16.64 -12.37 -5.10
C GLU A 63 -15.21 -12.41 -4.54
N LEU A 64 -14.55 -11.26 -4.46
CA LEU A 64 -13.26 -11.08 -3.82
C LEU A 64 -13.45 -10.25 -2.55
N ILE A 65 -12.70 -10.58 -1.51
CA ILE A 65 -12.66 -9.82 -0.26
C ILE A 65 -11.23 -9.35 -0.06
N ALA A 66 -11.02 -8.05 0.10
CA ALA A 66 -9.72 -7.48 0.46
C ALA A 66 -9.82 -6.68 1.75
N ARG A 67 -8.76 -6.70 2.56
CA ARG A 67 -8.63 -5.83 3.74
C ARG A 67 -7.71 -4.66 3.43
N ASP A 68 -8.10 -3.46 3.85
CA ASP A 68 -7.22 -2.30 3.77
C ASP A 68 -6.27 -2.20 4.98
N LEU A 69 -5.44 -1.16 5.02
CA LEU A 69 -4.45 -0.94 6.09
C LEU A 69 -5.07 -0.67 7.48
N HIS A 70 -6.37 -0.43 7.56
CA HIS A 70 -7.11 -0.23 8.82
C HIS A 70 -8.05 -1.42 9.10
N ASP A 71 -7.75 -2.59 8.53
CA ASP A 71 -8.50 -3.84 8.67
C ASP A 71 -9.96 -3.79 8.20
N ASN A 72 -10.35 -2.79 7.40
CA ASN A 72 -11.70 -2.77 6.84
C ASN A 72 -11.79 -3.76 5.68
N GLU A 73 -12.84 -4.58 5.68
CA GLU A 73 -13.14 -5.50 4.59
C GLU A 73 -13.90 -4.82 3.45
N TRP A 74 -13.39 -5.00 2.24
CA TRP A 74 -13.97 -4.51 1.00
C TRP A 74 -14.32 -5.69 0.11
N LYS A 75 -15.59 -5.76 -0.31
CA LYS A 75 -16.09 -6.77 -1.23
C LYS A 75 -16.09 -6.25 -2.65
N PHE A 76 -15.55 -7.03 -3.58
CA PHE A 76 -15.50 -6.71 -4.99
C PHE A 76 -16.06 -7.86 -5.81
N ARG A 77 -16.73 -7.54 -6.93
CA ARG A 77 -17.16 -8.55 -7.88
C ARG A 77 -16.17 -8.60 -9.03
N HIS A 78 -15.39 -9.67 -9.09
CA HIS A 78 -14.50 -9.95 -10.21
C HIS A 78 -15.29 -10.64 -11.32
N ILE A 79 -15.42 -9.99 -12.48
CA ILE A 79 -16.12 -10.53 -13.64
C ILE A 79 -15.17 -10.47 -14.83
N PHE A 80 -15.03 -11.58 -15.54
CA PHE A 80 -14.39 -11.59 -16.84
C PHE A 80 -15.41 -11.20 -17.90
N ARG A 81 -15.26 -10.01 -18.48
CA ARG A 81 -16.03 -9.55 -19.65
C ARG A 81 -15.05 -9.39 -20.82
N GLY A 82 -15.40 -10.01 -21.95
CA GLY A 82 -14.55 -10.15 -23.12
C GLY A 82 -14.07 -8.84 -23.74
N GLU A 83 -13.21 -9.02 -24.73
CA GLU A 83 -12.54 -7.99 -25.52
C GLU A 83 -13.54 -6.98 -26.13
N ASN A 84 -13.42 -5.71 -25.77
CA ASN A 84 -13.80 -4.63 -26.69
C ASN A 84 -12.70 -4.50 -27.76
N ASP A 85 -12.97 -3.81 -28.87
CA ASP A 85 -12.06 -3.63 -30.04
C ASP A 85 -10.65 -3.06 -29.72
N LYS A 86 -10.34 -2.82 -28.44
CA LYS A 86 -9.08 -2.31 -27.90
C LYS A 86 -8.35 -3.30 -27.00
N ASN A 87 -8.73 -4.57 -26.94
CA ASN A 87 -8.11 -5.58 -26.08
C ASN A 87 -8.20 -5.28 -24.56
N GLN A 88 -9.20 -4.49 -24.13
CA GLN A 88 -9.28 -4.02 -22.74
C GLN A 88 -10.24 -4.88 -21.92
N LEU A 89 -9.71 -5.60 -20.94
CA LEU A 89 -10.50 -6.28 -19.92
C LEU A 89 -10.93 -5.29 -18.85
N LEU A 90 -12.24 -5.20 -18.61
CA LEU A 90 -12.83 -4.27 -17.64
C LEU A 90 -13.31 -5.04 -16.40
N LEU A 91 -12.81 -4.67 -15.23
CA LEU A 91 -13.23 -5.13 -13.90
C LEU A 91 -14.07 -4.00 -13.26
N GLY A 92 -14.80 -4.26 -12.17
CA GLY A 92 -15.60 -3.28 -11.44
C GLY A 92 -15.26 -3.25 -9.95
N ILE A 93 -14.83 -2.10 -9.42
CA ILE A 93 -14.66 -1.87 -7.99
C ILE A 93 -15.46 -0.63 -7.60
N ARG A 94 -16.43 -0.78 -6.70
CA ARG A 94 -17.19 0.33 -6.13
C ARG A 94 -16.94 0.39 -4.63
N ARG A 95 -16.58 1.59 -4.14
CA ARG A 95 -16.54 1.86 -2.70
C ARG A 95 -17.96 2.09 -2.21
N ALA A 96 -18.35 1.42 -1.12
CA ALA A 96 -19.52 1.85 -0.35
C ALA A 96 -19.23 3.23 0.28
N ASN A 97 -20.24 4.10 0.33
CA ASN A 97 -20.07 5.47 0.81
C ASN A 97 -19.78 5.44 2.32
N ARG A 98 -18.52 5.70 2.71
CA ARG A 98 -18.10 5.83 4.11
C ARG A 98 -17.77 7.30 4.37
N PRO A 99 -18.27 7.93 5.46
CA PRO A 99 -17.85 9.27 5.83
C PRO A 99 -16.32 9.30 6.01
N GLN A 100 -15.66 10.21 5.29
CA GLN A 100 -14.22 10.46 5.44
C GLN A 100 -13.94 10.80 6.90
N THR A 101 -12.99 10.09 7.52
CA THR A 101 -12.34 10.55 8.74
C THR A 101 -11.58 11.82 8.41
N VAL A 102 -12.11 12.96 8.87
CA VAL A 102 -11.44 14.26 8.85
C VAL A 102 -10.16 14.12 9.67
N MET A 103 -9.01 14.30 9.03
CA MET A 103 -7.74 14.37 9.77
C MET A 103 -7.80 15.60 10.69
N PRO A 104 -7.53 15.46 11.99
CA PRO A 104 -7.51 16.62 12.87
C PRO A 104 -6.41 17.59 12.42
N SER A 105 -6.66 18.89 12.55
CA SER A 105 -5.66 19.92 12.31
C SER A 105 -4.43 19.70 13.20
N SER A 106 -3.25 19.96 12.65
CA SER A 106 -1.97 19.87 13.36
C SER A 106 -2.00 20.69 14.66
N VAL A 107 -1.84 20.00 15.80
CA VAL A 107 -1.95 20.57 17.15
C VAL A 107 -0.76 21.50 17.50
N LEU A 108 0.34 21.42 16.74
CA LEU A 108 1.57 22.20 16.95
C LEU A 108 2.06 22.82 15.64
N SER A 109 2.72 23.98 15.72
CA SER A 109 3.42 24.58 14.58
C SER A 109 4.59 23.71 14.14
N SER A 110 4.99 23.82 12.87
CA SER A 110 6.19 23.16 12.34
C SER A 110 7.42 23.42 13.22
N ASP A 111 7.65 24.68 13.61
CA ASP A 111 8.81 25.05 14.43
C ASP A 111 8.78 24.39 15.80
N SER A 112 7.60 24.30 16.43
CA SER A 112 7.42 23.62 17.71
C SER A 112 7.72 22.13 17.60
N MET A 113 7.39 21.50 16.47
CA MET A 113 7.68 20.09 16.20
C MET A 113 9.18 19.83 16.05
N HIS A 114 9.91 20.71 15.33
CA HIS A 114 11.36 20.61 15.17
C HIS A 114 12.09 20.76 16.51
N ILE A 115 11.71 21.79 17.28
CA ILE A 115 12.27 22.02 18.62
C ILE A 115 11.97 20.83 19.55
N GLY A 116 10.74 20.32 19.51
CA GLY A 116 10.32 19.16 20.28
C GLY A 116 11.13 17.90 19.97
N LEU A 117 11.43 17.65 18.69
CA LEU A 117 12.26 16.51 18.26
C LEU A 117 13.70 16.62 18.78
N LEU A 118 14.32 17.80 18.63
CA LEU A 118 15.68 18.05 19.12
C LEU A 118 15.76 17.89 20.65
N ALA A 119 14.78 18.45 21.37
CA ALA A 119 14.71 18.34 22.82
C ALA A 119 14.55 16.88 23.27
N ALA A 120 13.66 16.11 22.62
CA ALA A 120 13.45 14.70 22.91
C ALA A 120 14.72 13.86 22.66
N ALA A 121 15.42 14.10 21.54
CA ALA A 121 16.67 13.43 21.23
C ALA A 121 17.79 13.76 22.23
N ALA A 122 17.94 15.04 22.60
CA ALA A 122 18.93 15.48 23.58
C ALA A 122 18.66 14.89 24.97
N HIS A 123 17.39 14.85 25.39
CA HIS A 123 17.00 14.24 26.65
C HIS A 123 17.26 12.73 26.68
N ALA A 124 16.89 12.03 25.60
CA ALA A 124 17.14 10.59 25.43
C ALA A 124 18.64 10.27 25.52
N ALA A 125 19.48 11.07 24.85
CA ALA A 125 20.93 10.94 24.90
C ALA A 125 21.49 11.19 26.32
N ALA A 126 21.03 12.25 26.99
CA ALA A 126 21.52 12.61 28.33
C ALA A 126 21.13 11.60 29.41
N THR A 127 19.99 10.93 29.26
CA THR A 127 19.44 9.98 30.24
C THR A 127 19.67 8.52 29.86
N ASN A 128 20.30 8.25 28.72
CA ASN A 128 20.40 6.92 28.12
C ASN A 128 19.03 6.22 28.01
N SER A 129 17.99 7.01 27.70
CA SER A 129 16.61 6.53 27.54
C SER A 129 16.24 6.46 26.05
N ARG A 130 15.16 5.72 25.75
CA ARG A 130 14.66 5.57 24.38
C ARG A 130 13.56 6.60 24.10
N PHE A 131 13.50 7.08 22.86
CA PHE A 131 12.37 7.85 22.34
C PHE A 131 11.87 7.26 21.02
N THR A 132 10.60 7.50 20.69
CA THR A 132 9.94 6.94 19.50
C THR A 132 10.02 7.93 18.35
N ILE A 133 10.44 7.45 17.17
CA ILE A 133 10.42 8.20 15.91
C ILE A 133 9.35 7.58 15.01
N PHE A 134 8.47 8.42 14.47
CA PHE A 134 7.49 8.00 13.45
C PHE A 134 8.04 8.34 12.06
N TYR A 135 8.35 7.31 11.27
CA TYR A 135 8.77 7.46 9.88
C TYR A 135 7.58 7.27 8.94
N ASN A 136 7.27 8.28 8.12
CA ASN A 136 6.26 8.19 7.07
C ASN A 136 6.94 8.22 5.68
N PRO A 137 7.13 7.06 5.02
CA PRO A 137 7.84 6.97 3.74
C PRO A 137 7.13 7.67 2.57
N ARG A 138 5.85 8.05 2.74
CA ARG A 138 5.10 8.82 1.73
C ARG A 138 5.18 10.33 1.95
N SER A 139 5.76 10.76 3.07
CA SER A 139 6.01 12.15 3.42
C SER A 139 7.49 12.45 3.23
N THR A 140 7.96 12.40 1.99
CA THR A 140 9.28 12.90 1.62
C THR A 140 9.08 14.10 0.70
N THR A 141 9.75 15.20 1.06
CA THR A 141 9.84 16.51 0.40
C THR A 141 9.81 16.47 -1.12
#